data_AF-A0A5Q0UMB6-F1
#
_entry.id   AF-A0A5Q0UMB6-F1
#
_cell.length_a   1.000
_cell.length_b   1.000
_cell.length_c   1.000
_cell.angle_alpha   90.00
_cell.angle_beta   90.00
_cell.angle_gamma   90.00
#
_symmetry.space_group_name_H-M   'P 1'
#
loop_
_entity.id
_entity.type
_entity.pdbx_description
1 polymer ?
#
loop_
_entity_poly.entity_id
_entity_poly.type
_entity_poly.pdbx_seq_one_letter_code
_entity_poly.pdbx_strand_id
1 'polypeptide(L)'
;MADEPPEWSDVDEDAIEERVVELAEQGHSPSEIGLKLRDEGVQGTPIPDVSLATGKKVTEILEENDATDELPEDLRNLMKKAVRLREHMDENPGDHQNKRALQNNQSKIRRLVDYYRGDEIDADFTYSYERAKQLLE
;
A
#
# COMPACT_ATOMS: atom_id res chain seq x y z
N MET A 1 -0.73 -15.80 20.09
CA MET A 1 -1.10 -14.43 19.68
C MET A 1 -2.28 -14.03 20.55
N ALA A 2 -2.60 -12.75 20.67
CA ALA A 2 -3.85 -12.39 21.33
C ALA A 2 -5.00 -12.78 20.39
N ASP A 3 -6.02 -13.44 20.92
CA ASP A 3 -7.19 -13.88 20.15
C ASP A 3 -8.37 -12.90 20.27
N GLU A 4 -8.23 -11.88 21.12
CA GLU A 4 -9.24 -10.84 21.39
C GLU A 4 -8.58 -9.46 21.46
N PRO A 5 -9.29 -8.38 21.05
CA PRO A 5 -8.80 -7.03 21.19
C PRO A 5 -8.59 -6.69 22.68
N PRO A 6 -7.58 -5.87 23.01
CA PRO A 6 -7.33 -5.55 24.42
C PRO A 6 -8.49 -4.73 24.99
N GLU A 7 -8.87 -4.99 26.25
CA GLU A 7 -10.03 -4.36 26.92
C GLU A 7 -10.01 -2.82 26.91
N TRP A 8 -8.83 -2.20 26.79
CA TRP A 8 -8.69 -0.74 26.75
C TRP A 8 -8.93 -0.13 25.35
N SER A 9 -8.99 -0.97 24.30
CA SER A 9 -9.25 -0.60 22.91
C SER A 9 -10.69 -0.99 22.52
N ASP A 10 -11.64 -0.60 23.37
CA ASP A 10 -13.07 -0.89 23.18
C ASP A 10 -13.70 0.19 22.29
N VAL A 11 -13.70 -0.05 20.98
CA VAL A 11 -14.28 0.83 19.96
C VAL A 11 -15.14 -0.04 19.05
N ASP A 12 -16.34 0.46 18.72
CA ASP A 12 -17.26 -0.22 17.81
C ASP A 12 -16.60 -0.47 16.44
N GLU A 13 -16.83 -1.67 15.89
CA GLU A 13 -16.26 -2.11 14.61
C GLU A 13 -16.61 -1.13 13.48
N ASP A 14 -17.87 -0.69 13.41
CA ASP A 14 -18.36 0.28 12.42
C ASP A 14 -17.57 1.60 12.44
N ALA A 15 -17.19 2.07 13.65
CA ALA A 15 -16.43 3.31 13.80
C ALA A 15 -14.97 3.16 13.36
N ILE A 16 -14.41 1.94 13.49
CA ILE A 16 -13.08 1.60 12.97
C ILE A 16 -13.12 1.56 11.45
N GLU A 17 -14.13 0.91 10.86
CA GLU A 17 -14.30 0.84 9.41
C GLU A 17 -14.50 2.22 8.78
N GLU A 18 -15.35 3.08 9.37
CA GLU A 18 -15.55 4.46 8.93
C GLU A 18 -14.23 5.25 8.95
N ARG A 19 -13.44 5.09 10.03
CA ARG A 19 -12.14 5.75 10.15
C ARG A 19 -11.13 5.24 9.12
N VAL A 20 -11.15 3.94 8.77
CA VAL A 20 -10.31 3.38 7.69
C VAL A 20 -10.62 4.06 6.37
N VAL A 21 -11.90 4.15 6.00
CA VAL A 21 -12.35 4.79 4.75
C VAL A 21 -11.99 6.28 4.74
N GLU A 22 -12.24 6.99 5.83
CA GLU A 22 -11.89 8.42 5.97
C GLU A 22 -10.40 8.67 5.74
N LEU A 23 -9.53 7.81 6.28
CA LEU A 23 -8.08 7.94 6.09
C LEU A 23 -7.64 7.60 4.66
N ALA A 24 -8.30 6.65 4.00
CA ALA A 24 -8.05 6.36 2.58
C ALA A 24 -8.46 7.53 1.68
N GLU A 25 -9.61 8.17 1.94
CA GLU A 25 -10.04 9.39 1.24
C GLU A 25 -9.05 10.56 1.43
N GLN A 26 -8.34 10.58 2.57
CA GLN A 26 -7.25 11.52 2.83
C GLN A 26 -5.95 11.17 2.08
N GLY A 27 -5.93 10.06 1.35
CA GLY A 27 -4.81 9.60 0.53
C GLY A 27 -3.75 8.80 1.31
N HIS A 28 -4.10 8.25 2.48
CA HIS A 28 -3.20 7.36 3.22
C HIS A 28 -3.22 5.95 2.65
N SER A 29 -2.04 5.34 2.54
CA SER A 29 -1.93 3.94 2.13
C SER A 29 -2.44 2.99 3.22
N PRO A 30 -2.84 1.74 2.90
CA PRO A 30 -3.27 0.76 3.90
C PRO A 30 -2.29 0.59 5.06
N SER A 31 -0.99 0.57 4.77
CA SER A 31 0.05 0.53 5.81
C SER A 31 0.08 1.79 6.68
N GLU A 32 -0.09 2.97 6.10
CA GLU A 32 -0.16 4.25 6.85
C GLU A 32 -1.43 4.33 7.70
N ILE A 33 -2.56 3.84 7.18
CA ILE A 33 -3.84 3.75 7.90
C ILE A 33 -3.66 2.89 9.16
N GLY A 34 -3.04 1.71 9.04
CA GLY A 34 -2.76 0.85 10.19
C GLY A 34 -1.89 1.53 11.26
N LEU A 35 -0.87 2.30 10.84
CA LEU A 35 -0.05 3.08 11.77
C LEU A 35 -0.86 4.19 12.47
N LYS A 36 -1.70 4.90 11.72
CA LYS A 36 -2.55 5.96 12.27
C LYS A 36 -3.59 5.41 13.24
N LEU A 37 -4.23 4.30 12.92
CA LEU A 37 -5.17 3.65 13.83
C LEU A 37 -4.46 3.17 15.11
N ARG A 38 -3.24 2.65 15.00
CA ARG A 38 -2.45 2.23 16.17
C ARG A 38 -1.99 3.40 17.04
N ASP A 39 -1.64 4.55 16.45
CA ASP A 39 -1.01 5.65 17.17
C ASP A 39 -2.02 6.75 17.58
N GLU A 40 -2.97 7.08 16.70
CA GLU A 40 -3.99 8.12 16.88
C GLU A 40 -5.37 7.54 17.25
N GLY A 41 -5.70 6.36 16.72
CA GLY A 41 -6.94 5.67 17.05
C GLY A 41 -8.21 6.24 16.43
N VAL A 42 -9.34 5.85 17.01
CA VAL A 42 -10.67 6.41 16.75
C VAL A 42 -11.04 7.29 17.94
N GLN A 43 -11.24 8.59 17.70
CA GLN A 43 -11.55 9.58 18.75
C GLN A 43 -10.55 9.58 19.93
N GLY A 44 -9.30 9.18 19.68
CA GLY A 44 -8.23 9.11 20.68
C GLY A 44 -8.06 7.75 21.36
N THR A 45 -8.88 6.74 21.04
CA THR A 45 -8.71 5.36 21.49
C THR A 45 -7.90 4.57 20.45
N PRO A 46 -6.65 4.19 20.74
CA PRO A 46 -5.78 3.51 19.77
C PRO A 46 -6.28 2.10 19.43
N ILE A 47 -6.14 1.68 18.17
CA ILE A 47 -6.52 0.36 17.66
C ILE A 47 -5.24 -0.41 17.27
N PRO A 48 -4.75 -1.34 18.11
CA PRO A 48 -3.47 -2.01 17.88
C PRO A 48 -3.46 -2.93 16.67
N ASP A 49 -4.59 -3.58 16.40
CA ASP A 49 -4.77 -4.56 15.35
C ASP A 49 -6.20 -4.48 14.81
N VAL A 50 -6.34 -3.95 13.59
CA VAL A 50 -7.64 -3.78 12.93
C VAL A 50 -8.28 -5.14 12.64
N SER A 51 -7.49 -6.14 12.29
CA SER A 51 -8.00 -7.49 11.98
C SER A 51 -8.56 -8.17 13.21
N LEU A 52 -7.96 -7.92 14.37
CA LEU A 52 -8.46 -8.45 15.64
C LEU A 52 -9.70 -7.70 16.13
N ALA A 53 -9.77 -6.40 15.88
CA ALA A 53 -10.87 -5.55 16.32
C ALA A 53 -12.13 -5.69 15.45
N THR A 54 -12.00 -5.91 14.14
CA THR A 54 -13.12 -5.90 13.17
C THR A 54 -13.35 -7.26 12.50
N GLY A 55 -12.43 -8.21 12.67
CA GLY A 55 -12.43 -9.47 11.91
C GLY A 55 -12.01 -9.34 10.44
N LYS A 56 -11.69 -8.12 9.97
CA LYS A 56 -11.29 -7.82 8.58
C LYS A 56 -9.94 -7.12 8.52
N LYS A 57 -9.20 -7.34 7.45
CA LYS A 57 -7.99 -6.56 7.15
C LYS A 57 -8.37 -5.17 6.65
N VAL A 58 -7.45 -4.22 6.80
CA VAL A 58 -7.59 -2.88 6.23
C VAL A 58 -7.90 -2.94 4.73
N THR A 59 -7.24 -3.80 3.96
CA THR A 59 -7.50 -3.93 2.51
C THR A 59 -8.90 -4.48 2.22
N GLU A 60 -9.40 -5.41 3.02
CA GLU A 60 -10.75 -5.97 2.86
C GLU A 60 -11.83 -4.91 3.16
N ILE A 61 -11.63 -4.10 4.21
CA ILE A 61 -12.51 -2.96 4.53
C ILE A 61 -12.54 -1.95 3.37
N LEU A 62 -11.39 -1.64 2.77
CA LEU A 62 -11.32 -0.73 1.64
C LEU A 62 -12.02 -1.29 0.40
N GLU A 63 -11.85 -2.58 0.11
CA GLU A 63 -12.51 -3.26 -1.00
C GLU A 63 -14.04 -3.26 -0.84
N GLU A 64 -14.54 -3.57 0.36
CA GLU A 64 -15.99 -3.58 0.64
C GLU A 64 -16.64 -2.19 0.53
N ASN A 65 -15.85 -1.13 0.67
CA ASN A 65 -16.30 0.26 0.62
C ASN A 65 -15.92 0.98 -0.69
N ASP A 66 -15.47 0.24 -1.72
CA ASP A 66 -15.04 0.80 -3.02
C ASP A 66 -13.97 1.92 -2.87
N ALA A 67 -13.12 1.81 -1.84
CA ALA A 67 -12.11 2.80 -1.45
C ALA A 67 -10.66 2.34 -1.71
N THR A 68 -10.49 1.29 -2.53
CA THR A 68 -9.18 0.73 -2.89
C THR A 68 -8.50 1.52 -4.01
N ASP A 69 -7.18 1.65 -3.91
CA ASP A 69 -6.34 2.22 -4.98
C ASP A 69 -6.32 1.33 -6.24
N GLU A 70 -6.07 1.92 -7.42
CA GLU A 70 -5.93 1.19 -8.69
C GLU A 70 -4.75 0.18 -8.73
N LEU A 71 -3.78 0.34 -7.83
CA LEU A 71 -2.60 -0.50 -7.76
C LEU A 71 -2.36 -0.98 -6.33
N PRO A 72 -1.94 -2.25 -6.15
CA PRO A 72 -1.47 -2.73 -4.86
C PRO A 72 -0.37 -1.82 -4.30
N GLU A 73 -0.44 -1.50 -3.00
CA GLU A 73 0.45 -0.54 -2.34
C GLU A 73 1.94 -0.89 -2.56
N ASP A 74 2.29 -2.16 -2.45
CA ASP A 74 3.66 -2.64 -2.57
C ASP A 74 4.22 -2.48 -3.99
N LEU A 75 3.39 -2.76 -5.00
CA LEU A 75 3.69 -2.56 -6.40
C LEU A 75 3.87 -1.08 -6.72
N ARG A 76 2.93 -0.23 -6.28
CA ARG A 76 2.99 1.23 -6.43
C ARG A 76 4.27 1.80 -5.83
N ASN A 77 4.63 1.37 -4.61
CA ASN A 77 5.84 1.82 -3.93
C ASN A 77 7.13 1.41 -4.65
N LEU A 78 7.18 0.19 -5.22
CA LEU A 78 8.32 -0.22 -6.04
C LEU A 78 8.42 0.58 -7.34
N MET A 79 7.29 0.82 -8.02
CA MET A 79 7.25 1.66 -9.22
C MET A 79 7.77 3.07 -8.91
N LYS A 80 7.32 3.69 -7.81
CA LYS A 80 7.78 5.01 -7.36
C LYS A 80 9.28 5.05 -7.11
N LYS A 81 9.83 4.00 -6.49
CA LYS A 81 11.27 3.86 -6.28
C LYS A 81 12.02 3.65 -7.60
N ALA A 82 11.47 2.87 -8.54
CA ALA A 82 12.10 2.64 -9.83
C ALA A 82 12.13 3.91 -10.70
N VAL A 83 11.08 4.74 -10.67
CA VAL A 83 11.05 6.04 -11.36
C VAL A 83 12.15 6.95 -10.84
N ARG A 84 12.25 7.14 -9.51
CA ARG A 84 13.30 7.96 -8.89
C ARG A 84 14.71 7.45 -9.20
N LEU A 85 14.91 6.14 -9.12
CA LEU A 85 16.20 5.52 -9.46
C LEU A 85 16.56 5.72 -10.94
N ARG A 86 15.57 5.68 -11.84
CA ARG A 86 15.80 5.90 -13.27
C ARG A 86 16.23 7.34 -13.53
N GLU A 87 15.52 8.31 -12.96
CA GLU A 87 15.85 9.73 -13.08
C GLU A 87 17.25 10.04 -12.53
N HIS A 88 17.59 9.49 -11.36
CA HIS A 88 18.96 9.58 -10.83
C HIS A 88 20.02 9.01 -11.79
N MET A 89 19.73 7.87 -12.42
CA MET A 89 20.66 7.23 -13.36
C MET A 89 20.81 7.99 -14.67
N ASP A 90 19.78 8.73 -15.10
CA ASP A 90 19.85 9.56 -16.31
C ASP A 90 20.80 10.75 -16.09
N GLU A 91 20.86 11.30 -14.88
CA GLU A 91 21.83 12.33 -14.47
C GLU A 91 23.21 11.76 -14.13
N ASN A 92 23.27 10.54 -13.58
CA ASN A 92 24.48 9.92 -13.02
C ASN A 92 24.78 8.54 -13.65
N PRO A 93 25.07 8.45 -14.96
CA PRO A 93 25.20 7.17 -15.66
C PRO A 93 26.36 6.27 -15.15
N GLY A 94 27.35 6.86 -14.46
CA GLY A 94 28.49 6.16 -13.87
C GLY A 94 28.21 5.48 -12.52
N ASP A 95 27.03 5.71 -11.92
CA ASP A 95 26.68 5.13 -10.62
C ASP A 95 26.27 3.65 -10.77
N HIS A 96 27.27 2.77 -10.76
CA HIS A 96 27.05 1.33 -10.92
C HIS A 96 26.23 0.70 -9.78
N GLN A 97 26.29 1.27 -8.57
CA GLN A 97 25.55 0.75 -7.43
C GLN A 97 24.05 1.00 -7.61
N ASN A 98 23.65 2.22 -7.95
CA ASN A 98 22.26 2.55 -8.20
C ASN A 98 21.74 1.93 -9.52
N LYS A 99 22.59 1.74 -10.52
CA LYS A 99 22.24 0.96 -11.72
C LYS A 99 21.81 -0.46 -11.36
N ARG A 100 22.58 -1.14 -10.51
CA ARG A 100 22.23 -2.49 -10.03
C ARG A 100 20.97 -2.47 -9.16
N ALA A 101 20.81 -1.46 -8.30
CA ALA A 101 19.61 -1.30 -7.49
C ALA A 101 18.36 -1.12 -8.34
N LEU A 102 18.43 -0.31 -9.41
CA LEU A 102 17.35 -0.12 -10.38
C LEU A 102 16.99 -1.45 -11.05
N GLN A 103 17.98 -2.20 -11.54
CA GLN A 103 17.73 -3.52 -12.17
C GLN A 103 17.04 -4.50 -11.21
N ASN A 104 17.52 -4.60 -9.97
CA ASN A 104 16.91 -5.47 -8.95
C ASN A 104 15.47 -5.04 -8.62
N ASN A 105 15.23 -3.74 -8.52
CA ASN A 105 13.90 -3.19 -8.26
C ASN A 105 12.96 -3.53 -9.42
N GLN A 106 13.35 -3.26 -10.66
CA GLN A 106 12.56 -3.61 -11.85
C GLN A 106 12.27 -5.12 -11.94
N SER A 107 13.23 -5.98 -11.58
CA SER A 107 12.99 -7.43 -11.51
C SER A 107 12.03 -7.83 -10.39
N LYS A 108 11.95 -7.08 -9.29
CA LYS A 108 10.92 -7.29 -8.26
C LYS A 108 9.54 -6.83 -8.75
N ILE A 109 9.46 -5.66 -9.42
CA ILE A 109 8.22 -5.17 -10.02
C ILE A 109 7.65 -6.21 -10.99
N ARG A 110 8.45 -6.72 -11.92
CA ARG A 110 7.96 -7.72 -12.90
C ARG A 110 7.40 -8.96 -12.22
N ARG A 111 8.04 -9.45 -11.15
CA ARG A 111 7.54 -10.60 -10.38
C ARG A 111 6.23 -10.31 -9.66
N LEU A 112 6.04 -9.11 -9.10
CA LEU A 112 4.76 -8.72 -8.48
C LEU A 112 3.66 -8.51 -9.52
N VAL A 113 3.99 -7.89 -10.66
CA VAL A 113 3.06 -7.80 -11.78
C VAL A 113 2.60 -9.18 -12.22
N ASP A 114 3.51 -10.15 -12.34
CA ASP A 114 3.16 -11.52 -12.70
C ASP A 114 2.31 -12.21 -11.61
N TYR A 115 2.52 -11.87 -10.33
CA TYR A 115 1.75 -12.40 -9.20
C TYR A 115 0.30 -11.89 -9.18
N TYR A 116 0.10 -10.58 -9.39
CA TYR A 116 -1.22 -9.94 -9.39
C TYR A 116 -1.95 -10.00 -10.74
N ARG A 117 -1.31 -10.54 -11.80
CA ARG A 117 -1.88 -10.55 -13.16
C ARG A 117 -3.18 -11.34 -13.22
N GLY A 118 -4.22 -10.69 -13.73
CA GLY A 118 -5.56 -11.26 -13.90
C GLY A 118 -6.45 -11.17 -12.66
N ASP A 119 -5.96 -10.56 -11.58
CA ASP A 119 -6.68 -10.31 -10.34
C ASP A 119 -6.69 -8.80 -10.05
N GLU A 120 -5.74 -8.30 -9.26
CA GLU A 120 -5.58 -6.88 -8.96
C GLU A 120 -4.92 -6.07 -10.09
N ILE A 121 -4.37 -6.74 -11.11
CA ILE A 121 -3.71 -6.11 -12.26
C ILE A 121 -4.22 -6.72 -13.57
N ASP A 122 -4.51 -5.87 -14.56
CA ASP A 122 -4.97 -6.29 -15.88
C ASP A 122 -4.07 -7.37 -16.51
N ALA A 123 -4.70 -8.37 -17.15
CA ALA A 123 -4.00 -9.48 -17.79
C ALA A 123 -2.96 -9.02 -18.84
N ASP A 124 -3.27 -7.94 -19.56
CA ASP A 124 -2.41 -7.37 -20.60
C ASP A 124 -1.40 -6.35 -20.06
N PHE A 125 -1.38 -6.10 -18.75
CA PHE A 125 -0.49 -5.13 -18.15
C PHE A 125 0.98 -5.51 -18.34
N THR A 126 1.75 -4.57 -18.86
CA THR A 126 3.21 -4.69 -19.02
C THR A 126 3.91 -3.51 -18.37
N TYR A 127 4.86 -3.82 -17.48
CA TYR A 127 5.66 -2.80 -16.81
C TYR A 127 6.62 -2.09 -17.78
N SER A 128 6.55 -0.75 -17.80
CA SER A 128 7.52 0.14 -18.43
C SER A 128 7.72 1.39 -17.56
N TYR A 129 8.82 2.13 -17.78
CA TYR A 129 9.07 3.39 -17.06
C TYR A 129 7.98 4.44 -17.34
N GLU A 130 7.58 4.61 -18.60
CA GLU A 130 6.53 5.56 -19.00
C GLU A 130 5.19 5.18 -18.37
N ARG A 131 4.82 3.90 -18.38
CA ARG A 131 3.57 3.43 -17.76
C ARG A 131 3.59 3.62 -16.25
N ALA A 132 4.73 3.38 -15.61
CA ALA A 132 4.90 3.63 -14.18
C ALA A 132 4.79 5.12 -13.84
N LYS A 133 5.31 6.03 -14.67
CA LYS A 133 5.10 7.47 -14.49
C LYS A 133 3.63 7.86 -14.58
N GLN A 134 2.96 7.41 -15.64
CA GLN A 134 1.55 7.71 -15.87
C GLN A 134 0.63 7.27 -14.72
N LEU A 135 0.91 6.12 -14.10
CA LEU A 135 0.12 5.59 -12.99
C LEU A 135 0.44 6.21 -11.62
N LEU A 136 1.50 7.01 -11.55
CA LEU A 136 1.95 7.67 -10.31
C LEU A 136 1.71 9.19 -10.31
N GLU A 137 1.27 9.73 -11.44
CA GLU A 137 0.77 11.11 -11.60
C GLU A 137 -0.66 11.21 -11.06
#